data_AF-A0A4C1TQ50-F1
#
_entry.id   AF-A0A4C1TQ50-F1
#
_cell.length_a   1.000
_cell.length_b   1.000
_cell.length_c   1.000
_cell.angle_alpha   90.00
_cell.angle_beta   90.00
_cell.angle_gamma   90.00
#
_symmetry.space_group_name_H-M   'P 1'
#
loop_
_entity.id
_entity.type
_entity.pdbx_description
1 polymer ?
#
loop_
_entity_poly.entity_id
_entity_poly.type
_entity_poly.pdbx_seq_one_letter_code
_entity_poly.pdbx_strand_id
1 'polypeptide(L)'
;MWTGILNGQIIGPFELPDALNGEVYLDFLQNHLPSLLEDVPLNIYREMWFQQDGCPAHYVRSVRDYLGEEFPGRWIGRSVPFSWPARSPNLNPLNFFYWGAVKEKVYSKAIESEFELRQRTAEAAEFVNNGRFARKIARSLLKRCRACIAVEGRHFEHLL
;
A
#
# COMPACT_ATOMS: atom_id res chain seq x y z
N MET A 1 5.37 -1.87 -9.18
CA MET A 1 5.90 -1.82 -7.79
C MET A 1 4.78 -2.09 -6.79
N TRP A 2 5.08 -2.87 -5.76
CA TRP A 2 4.27 -3.05 -4.56
C TRP A 2 4.98 -2.43 -3.36
N THR A 3 4.23 -1.91 -2.39
CA THR A 3 4.76 -1.39 -1.12
C THR A 3 3.70 -1.52 -0.04
N GLY A 4 4.10 -1.92 1.16
CA GLY A 4 3.26 -1.95 2.35
C GLY A 4 3.67 -0.89 3.37
N ILE A 5 2.76 -0.50 4.26
CA ILE A 5 3.09 0.31 5.44
C ILE A 5 2.51 -0.41 6.66
N LEU A 6 3.36 -0.75 7.62
CA LEU A 6 2.99 -1.46 8.85
C LEU A 6 3.69 -0.84 10.05
N ASN A 7 2.95 -0.46 11.09
CA ASN A 7 3.49 0.00 12.38
C ASN A 7 4.62 1.04 12.32
N GLY A 8 4.54 1.98 11.38
CA GLY A 8 5.58 3.00 11.26
C GLY A 8 6.81 2.57 10.46
N GLN A 9 6.73 1.44 9.76
CA GLN A 9 7.71 0.94 8.82
C GLN A 9 7.09 0.84 7.42
N ILE A 10 7.93 1.00 6.41
CA ILE A 10 7.55 0.78 5.02
C ILE A 10 8.18 -0.54 4.59
N ILE A 11 7.39 -1.41 3.99
CA ILE A 11 7.78 -2.76 3.56
C ILE A 11 7.90 -2.74 2.03
N GLY A 12 9.03 -3.23 1.53
CA GLY A 12 9.41 -3.15 0.12
C GLY A 12 10.24 -1.88 -0.19
N PRO A 13 10.23 -1.40 -1.44
CA PRO A 13 9.29 -1.78 -2.50
C PRO A 13 9.66 -3.13 -3.14
N PHE A 14 8.68 -3.79 -3.74
CA PHE A 14 8.86 -5.02 -4.52
C PHE A 14 8.49 -4.74 -5.98
N GLU A 15 9.33 -5.15 -6.93
CA GLU A 15 9.01 -5.00 -8.36
C GLU A 15 8.04 -6.10 -8.78
N LEU A 16 6.84 -5.71 -9.19
CA LEU A 16 5.86 -6.62 -9.77
C LEU A 16 6.06 -6.66 -11.29
N PRO A 17 5.71 -7.76 -11.97
CA PRO A 17 5.68 -7.81 -13.42
C PRO A 17 4.82 -6.68 -14.02
N ASP A 18 5.18 -6.24 -15.23
CA ASP A 18 4.49 -5.14 -15.93
C ASP A 18 2.98 -5.38 -16.08
N ALA A 19 2.60 -6.63 -16.35
CA ALA A 19 1.21 -7.06 -16.45
C ALA A 19 0.73 -7.70 -15.14
N LEU A 20 0.11 -6.89 -14.27
CA LEU A 20 -0.49 -7.39 -13.04
C LEU A 20 -1.88 -7.97 -13.31
N ASN A 21 -2.03 -9.28 -13.12
CA ASN A 21 -3.31 -9.98 -13.09
C ASN A 21 -3.50 -10.68 -11.73
N GLY A 22 -4.65 -11.33 -11.55
CA GLY A 22 -4.98 -11.98 -10.29
C GLY A 22 -4.08 -13.17 -9.92
N GLU A 23 -3.56 -13.91 -10.90
CA GLU A 23 -2.65 -15.04 -10.67
C GLU A 23 -1.28 -14.54 -10.24
N VAL A 24 -0.73 -13.56 -10.94
CA VAL A 24 0.55 -12.90 -10.59
C VAL A 24 0.47 -12.27 -9.21
N TYR A 25 -0.67 -11.63 -8.89
CA TYR A 25 -0.84 -11.04 -7.57
C TYR A 25 -0.99 -12.10 -6.47
N LEU A 26 -1.69 -13.21 -6.74
CA LEU A 26 -1.77 -14.32 -5.79
C LEU A 26 -0.40 -14.96 -5.53
N ASP A 27 0.38 -15.19 -6.58
CA ASP A 27 1.75 -15.69 -6.47
C ASP A 27 2.62 -14.74 -5.62
N PHE A 28 2.53 -13.42 -5.86
CA PHE A 28 3.16 -12.44 -4.99
C PHE A 28 2.75 -12.59 -3.53
N LEU A 29 1.45 -12.69 -3.24
CA LEU A 29 0.95 -12.84 -1.88
C LEU A 29 1.43 -14.12 -1.19
N GLN A 30 1.51 -15.23 -1.92
CA GLN A 30 1.87 -16.54 -1.37
C GLN A 30 3.38 -16.76 -1.23
N ASN A 31 4.15 -16.29 -2.21
CA ASN A 31 5.55 -16.69 -2.37
C ASN A 31 6.55 -15.56 -2.11
N HIS A 32 6.12 -14.29 -2.16
CA HIS A 32 7.02 -13.15 -2.04
C HIS A 32 6.72 -12.28 -0.82
N LEU A 33 5.43 -12.01 -0.55
CA LEU A 33 5.02 -11.22 0.60
C LEU A 33 5.51 -11.80 1.95
N PRO A 34 5.49 -13.13 2.20
CA PRO A 34 6.00 -13.67 3.46
C PRO A 34 7.48 -13.33 3.71
N SER A 35 8.32 -13.38 2.68
CA SER A 35 9.73 -12.97 2.78
C SER A 35 9.86 -11.48 3.08
N LEU A 36 9.02 -10.62 2.49
CA LEU A 36 9.01 -9.20 2.81
C LEU A 36 8.56 -8.90 4.25
N LEU A 37 7.89 -9.85 4.89
CA LEU A 37 7.38 -9.74 6.25
C LEU A 37 8.20 -10.54 7.27
N GLU A 38 9.33 -11.13 6.88
CA GLU A 38 10.11 -12.04 7.74
C GLU A 38 10.59 -11.37 9.04
N ASP A 39 10.94 -10.08 8.97
CA ASP A 39 11.39 -9.29 10.11
C ASP A 39 10.24 -8.72 10.96
N VAL A 40 8.98 -8.94 10.56
CA VAL A 40 7.82 -8.48 11.33
C VAL A 40 7.65 -9.38 12.55
N PRO A 41 7.67 -8.83 13.78
CA PRO A 41 7.43 -9.63 14.99
C PRO A 41 6.15 -10.44 14.90
N LEU A 42 6.20 -11.72 15.28
CA LEU A 42 5.11 -12.68 15.09
C LEU A 42 3.79 -12.23 15.74
N ASN A 43 3.84 -11.54 16.89
CA ASN A 43 2.65 -11.00 17.53
C ASN A 43 2.00 -9.90 16.68
N ILE A 44 2.79 -9.06 16.00
CA ILE A 44 2.29 -8.06 15.06
C ILE A 44 1.69 -8.74 13.83
N TYR A 45 2.39 -9.72 13.25
CA TYR A 45 1.90 -10.47 12.08
C TYR A 45 0.53 -11.14 12.35
N ARG A 46 0.38 -11.76 13.52
CA ARG A 46 -0.87 -12.45 13.93
C ARG A 46 -2.05 -11.52 14.16
N GLU A 47 -1.81 -10.24 14.44
CA GLU A 47 -2.84 -9.25 14.73
C GLU A 47 -3.06 -8.25 13.59
N MET A 48 -2.15 -8.19 12.60
CA MET A 48 -2.19 -7.17 11.55
C MET A 48 -3.44 -7.28 10.69
N TRP A 49 -3.87 -6.15 10.13
CA TRP A 49 -4.94 -6.11 9.15
C TRP A 49 -4.35 -5.91 7.77
N PHE A 50 -4.74 -6.74 6.82
CA PHE A 50 -4.32 -6.58 5.42
C PHE A 50 -5.31 -5.67 4.68
N GLN A 51 -4.85 -4.56 4.12
CA GLN A 51 -5.70 -3.65 3.34
C GLN A 51 -5.19 -3.57 1.90
N GLN A 52 -6.11 -3.73 0.94
CA GLN A 52 -5.86 -3.51 -0.48
C GLN A 52 -6.98 -2.68 -1.13
N ASP A 53 -6.66 -2.07 -2.27
CA ASP A 53 -7.60 -1.24 -3.02
C ASP A 53 -8.51 -2.08 -3.94
N GLY A 54 -9.29 -1.39 -4.78
CA GLY A 54 -10.24 -2.02 -5.70
C GLY A 54 -9.68 -2.47 -7.06
N CYS A 55 -8.36 -2.57 -7.24
CA CYS A 55 -7.73 -3.02 -8.48
C CYS A 55 -8.32 -4.38 -8.93
N PRO A 56 -8.59 -4.60 -10.24
CA PRO A 56 -9.14 -5.87 -10.72
C PRO A 56 -8.33 -7.11 -10.32
N ALA A 57 -7.00 -7.03 -10.33
CA ALA A 57 -6.12 -8.11 -9.90
C ALA A 57 -6.33 -8.49 -8.41
N HIS A 58 -6.67 -7.52 -7.56
CA HIS A 58 -6.90 -7.73 -6.13
C HIS A 58 -8.30 -8.33 -5.84
N TYR A 59 -9.22 -8.27 -6.81
CA TYR A 59 -10.62 -8.66 -6.63
C TYR A 59 -10.94 -10.10 -7.09
N VAL A 60 -10.02 -10.76 -7.81
CA VAL A 60 -10.26 -12.12 -8.29
C VAL A 60 -10.57 -13.06 -7.12
N ARG A 61 -11.38 -14.10 -7.38
CA ARG A 61 -11.86 -15.02 -6.33
C ARG A 61 -10.70 -15.65 -5.55
N SER A 62 -9.70 -16.19 -6.25
CA SER A 62 -8.57 -16.89 -5.64
C SER A 62 -7.77 -16.00 -4.67
N VAL A 63 -7.57 -14.73 -5.00
CA VAL A 63 -6.94 -13.74 -4.11
C VAL A 63 -7.78 -13.50 -2.86
N ARG A 64 -9.10 -13.36 -3.01
CA ARG A 64 -10.00 -13.13 -1.87
C ARG A 64 -10.12 -14.35 -0.96
N ASP A 65 -10.12 -15.55 -1.54
CA ASP A 65 -10.15 -16.81 -0.79
C ASP A 65 -8.86 -16.95 0.03
N TYR A 66 -7.69 -16.73 -0.60
CA TYR A 66 -6.40 -16.73 0.09
C TYR A 66 -6.33 -15.70 1.23
N LEU A 67 -6.75 -14.45 0.99
CA LEU A 67 -6.76 -13.43 2.05
C LEU A 67 -7.75 -13.76 3.17
N GLY A 68 -8.85 -14.44 2.86
CA GLY A 68 -9.81 -14.94 3.85
C GLY A 68 -9.22 -16.03 4.75
N GLU A 69 -8.36 -16.88 4.20
CA GLU A 69 -7.66 -17.94 4.93
C GLU A 69 -6.46 -17.41 5.74
N GLU A 70 -5.63 -16.55 5.14
CA GLU A 70 -4.41 -16.02 5.76
C GLU A 70 -4.72 -14.92 6.80
N PHE A 71 -5.75 -14.11 6.55
CA PHE A 71 -6.16 -12.99 7.41
C PHE A 71 -7.62 -13.12 7.86
N PRO A 72 -7.99 -14.20 8.57
CA PRO A 72 -9.38 -14.48 8.91
C PRO A 72 -9.98 -13.35 9.74
N GLY A 73 -10.99 -12.69 9.18
CA GLY A 73 -11.65 -11.53 9.79
C GLY A 73 -10.78 -10.26 9.90
N ARG A 74 -9.59 -10.24 9.30
CA ARG A 74 -8.59 -9.17 9.42
C ARG A 74 -8.10 -8.65 8.06
N TRP A 75 -8.98 -8.54 7.08
CA TRP A 75 -8.61 -7.90 5.82
C TRP A 75 -9.71 -7.01 5.25
N ILE A 76 -9.27 -6.00 4.51
CA ILE A 76 -10.09 -4.94 3.93
C ILE A 76 -9.85 -4.94 2.41
N GLY A 77 -10.91 -5.04 1.64
CA GLY A 77 -10.83 -5.10 0.18
C GLY A 77 -12.17 -4.86 -0.49
N ARG A 78 -12.27 -5.11 -1.80
CA ARG A 78 -13.52 -4.89 -2.55
C ARG A 78 -14.53 -6.02 -2.33
N SER A 79 -15.78 -5.65 -2.03
CA SER A 79 -16.94 -6.56 -1.87
C SER A 79 -16.73 -7.66 -0.82
N VAL A 80 -16.17 -7.29 0.32
CA VAL A 80 -16.01 -8.14 1.51
C VAL A 80 -16.58 -7.42 2.74
N PRO A 81 -16.82 -8.11 3.88
CA PRO A 81 -17.50 -7.51 5.03
C PRO A 81 -16.89 -6.18 5.49
N PHE A 82 -15.55 -6.08 5.47
CA PHE A 82 -14.84 -4.82 5.64
C PHE A 82 -14.45 -4.26 4.27
N SER A 83 -15.39 -3.56 3.62
CA SER A 83 -15.19 -3.11 2.25
C SER A 83 -14.33 -1.84 2.16
N TRP A 84 -13.33 -1.84 1.29
CA TRP A 84 -12.63 -0.61 0.89
C TRP A 84 -13.53 0.22 -0.04
N PRO A 85 -13.75 1.51 0.25
CA PRO A 85 -14.60 2.35 -0.60
C PRO A 85 -13.93 2.63 -1.96
N ALA A 86 -14.73 2.58 -3.02
CA ALA A 86 -14.28 2.96 -4.35
C ALA A 86 -13.81 4.43 -4.37
N ARG A 87 -12.88 4.76 -5.27
CA ARG A 87 -12.40 6.14 -5.52
C ARG A 87 -11.95 6.90 -4.26
N SER A 88 -11.33 6.20 -3.32
CA SER A 88 -10.86 6.78 -2.05
C SER A 88 -9.32 6.84 -1.94
N PRO A 89 -8.58 7.42 -2.92
CA PRO A 89 -7.13 7.52 -2.84
C PRO A 89 -6.68 8.38 -1.65
N ASN A 90 -7.51 9.35 -1.22
CA ASN A 90 -7.24 10.20 -0.07
C ASN A 90 -7.22 9.49 1.28
N LEU A 91 -7.69 8.24 1.33
CA LEU A 91 -7.63 7.38 2.51
C LEU A 91 -6.53 6.33 2.41
N ASN A 92 -5.85 6.19 1.26
CA ASN A 92 -4.72 5.28 1.10
C ASN A 92 -3.40 6.06 1.30
N PRO A 93 -2.65 5.80 2.40
CA PRO A 93 -1.32 6.35 2.64
C PRO A 93 -0.32 6.29 1.49
N LEU A 94 -0.35 5.19 0.73
CA LEU A 94 0.54 5.00 -0.40
C LEU A 94 0.23 6.03 -1.50
N ASN A 95 -1.06 6.31 -1.72
CA ASN A 95 -1.52 7.22 -2.77
C ASN A 95 -1.39 8.69 -2.37
N PHE A 96 -1.81 9.09 -1.17
CA PHE A 96 -1.77 10.50 -0.78
C PHE A 96 -0.39 11.02 -0.37
N PHE A 97 0.58 10.11 -0.15
CA PHE A 97 1.93 10.49 0.28
C PHE A 97 3.03 9.70 -0.44
N TYR A 98 3.12 8.38 -0.22
CA TYR A 98 4.32 7.59 -0.56
C TYR A 98 4.73 7.72 -2.02
N TRP A 99 3.81 7.44 -2.94
CA TRP A 99 4.08 7.50 -4.37
C TRP A 99 4.35 8.93 -4.86
N GLY A 100 3.77 9.94 -4.21
CA GLY A 100 4.09 11.35 -4.50
C GLY A 100 5.54 11.67 -4.14
N ALA A 101 5.96 11.31 -2.93
CA ALA A 101 7.33 11.53 -2.46
C ALA A 101 8.38 10.77 -3.27
N VAL A 102 8.09 9.51 -3.64
CA VAL A 102 8.97 8.73 -4.53
C VAL A 102 9.07 9.40 -5.90
N LYS A 103 7.94 9.76 -6.53
CA LYS A 103 7.93 10.41 -7.85
C LYS A 103 8.67 11.74 -7.85
N GLU A 104 8.50 12.58 -6.83
CA GLU A 104 9.19 13.86 -6.73
C GLU A 104 10.71 13.69 -6.79
N LYS A 105 11.24 12.65 -6.12
CA LYS A 105 12.68 12.35 -6.09
C LYS A 105 13.16 11.66 -7.37
N VAL A 106 12.37 10.73 -7.90
CA VAL A 106 12.67 10.03 -9.17
C VAL A 106 12.69 11.00 -10.35
N TYR A 107 11.80 11.99 -10.38
CA TYR A 107 11.66 12.92 -11.50
C TYR A 107 12.25 14.31 -11.23
N SER A 108 13.06 14.49 -10.18
CA SER A 108 13.75 15.76 -9.88
C SER A 108 14.77 16.17 -10.96
N LYS A 109 15.07 15.25 -11.89
CA LYS A 109 15.93 15.40 -13.07
C LYS A 109 15.38 14.49 -14.15
N ALA A 110 15.64 14.82 -15.42
CA ALA A 110 15.30 13.95 -16.55
C ALA A 110 15.90 12.55 -16.36
N ILE A 111 15.22 11.54 -16.91
CA ILE A 111 15.62 10.14 -16.86
C ILE A 111 15.93 9.73 -18.28
N GLU A 112 17.12 9.17 -18.50
CA GLU A 112 17.65 8.88 -19.84
C GLU A 112 17.59 7.39 -20.19
N SER A 113 17.35 6.51 -19.21
CA SER A 113 17.23 5.08 -19.44
C SER A 113 16.33 4.38 -18.41
N GLU A 114 15.85 3.19 -18.77
CA GLU A 114 15.11 2.31 -17.87
C GLU A 114 15.97 1.85 -16.68
N PHE A 115 17.27 1.65 -16.90
CA PHE A 115 18.22 1.33 -15.82
C PHE A 115 18.30 2.46 -14.80
N GLU A 116 18.44 3.70 -15.26
CA GLU A 116 18.45 4.88 -14.39
C GLU A 116 17.11 5.01 -13.65
N LEU A 117 15.98 4.77 -14.33
CA LEU A 117 14.65 4.79 -13.70
C LEU A 117 14.58 3.80 -12.52
N ARG A 118 15.02 2.56 -12.72
CA ARG A 118 15.03 1.53 -11.65
C ARG A 118 15.95 1.92 -10.51
N GLN A 119 17.17 2.37 -10.81
CA GLN A 119 18.13 2.80 -9.79
C GLN A 119 17.56 3.96 -8.96
N ARG A 120 17.06 5.02 -9.61
CA ARG A 120 16.51 6.18 -8.91
C ARG A 120 15.24 5.84 -8.13
N THR A 121 14.43 4.90 -8.62
CA THR A 121 13.26 4.40 -7.90
C THR A 121 13.67 3.70 -6.61
N ALA A 122 14.69 2.84 -6.65
CA ALA A 122 15.23 2.18 -5.46
C ALA A 122 15.80 3.19 -4.46
N GLU A 123 16.65 4.12 -4.90
CA GLU A 123 17.23 5.18 -4.05
C GLU A 123 16.15 6.10 -3.46
N ALA A 124 15.12 6.43 -4.23
CA ALA A 124 14.01 7.25 -3.76
C ALA A 124 13.17 6.53 -2.71
N ALA A 125 12.88 5.24 -2.94
CA ALA A 125 12.16 4.42 -1.99
C ALA A 125 12.94 4.25 -0.69
N GLU A 126 14.24 3.96 -0.75
CA GLU A 126 15.11 3.86 0.42
C GLU A 126 15.10 5.17 1.23
N PHE A 127 15.22 6.32 0.55
CA PHE A 127 15.15 7.62 1.20
C PHE A 127 13.82 7.86 1.93
N VAL A 128 12.69 7.53 1.30
CA VAL A 128 11.36 7.68 1.92
C VAL A 128 11.19 6.71 3.09
N ASN A 129 11.65 5.47 2.95
CA ASN A 129 11.60 4.45 4.00
C ASN A 129 12.41 4.88 5.23
N ASN A 130 13.61 5.42 5.02
CA ASN A 130 14.51 5.87 6.09
C ASN A 130 14.13 7.22 6.69
N GLY A 131 13.32 8.03 6.01
CA GLY A 131 12.90 9.38 6.45
C GLY A 131 11.96 9.42 7.66
N ARG A 132 11.64 8.26 8.26
CA ARG A 132 10.75 8.13 9.44
C ARG A 132 9.38 8.80 9.26
N PHE A 133 8.89 8.86 8.01
CA PHE A 133 7.62 9.50 7.67
C PHE A 133 6.40 8.71 8.16
N ALA A 134 6.52 7.41 8.38
CA ALA A 134 5.39 6.54 8.66
C ALA A 134 4.58 6.92 9.91
N ARG A 135 5.20 7.48 10.96
CA ARG A 135 4.47 8.05 12.11
C ARG A 135 3.64 9.29 11.73
N LYS A 136 4.15 10.14 10.82
CA LYS A 136 3.40 11.29 10.29
C LYS A 136 2.25 10.81 9.39
N ILE A 137 2.50 9.80 8.57
CA ILE A 137 1.50 9.15 7.72
C ILE A 137 0.35 8.60 8.56
N ALA A 138 0.63 7.86 9.63
CA ALA A 138 -0.41 7.30 10.51
C ALA A 138 -1.30 8.39 11.13
N ARG A 139 -0.70 9.49 11.61
CA ARG A 139 -1.47 10.64 12.13
C ARG A 139 -2.30 11.31 11.04
N SER A 140 -1.74 11.48 9.85
CA SER A 140 -2.43 12.05 8.69
C SER A 140 -3.62 11.19 8.28
N LEU A 141 -3.45 9.86 8.24
CA LEU A 141 -4.53 8.92 7.96
C LEU A 141 -5.69 9.08 8.95
N LEU A 142 -5.41 9.14 10.25
CA LEU A 142 -6.46 9.35 11.26
C LEU A 142 -7.18 10.70 11.09
N LYS A 143 -6.44 11.78 10.76
CA LYS A 143 -7.05 13.08 10.44
C LYS A 143 -7.96 12.99 9.21
N ARG A 144 -7.50 12.34 8.15
CA ARG A 144 -8.23 12.13 6.90
C ARG A 144 -9.50 11.30 7.11
N CYS A 145 -9.42 10.22 7.88
CA CYS A 145 -10.60 9.42 8.25
C CYS A 145 -11.63 10.27 9.02
N ARG A 146 -11.21 11.06 10.02
CA ARG A 146 -12.11 11.94 10.76
C ARG A 146 -12.75 13.00 9.88
N ALA A 147 -11.98 13.61 8.97
CA ALA A 147 -12.50 14.59 8.03
C ALA A 147 -13.52 13.96 7.07
N CYS A 148 -13.23 12.76 6.55
CA CYS A 148 -14.14 11.97 5.72
C CYS A 148 -15.47 11.67 6.44
N ILE A 149 -15.41 11.25 7.71
CA ILE A 149 -16.60 11.01 8.53
C ILE A 149 -17.39 12.32 8.72
N ALA A 150 -16.72 13.43 9.03
CA ALA A 150 -17.36 14.72 9.29
C ALA A 150 -18.13 15.28 8.07
N VAL A 151 -17.74 14.90 6.85
CA VAL A 151 -18.44 15.30 5.62
C VAL A 151 -19.27 14.17 4.99
N GLU A 152 -19.53 13.09 5.74
CA GLU A 152 -20.34 11.94 5.33
C GLU A 152 -19.82 11.27 4.04
N GLY A 153 -18.51 11.10 3.93
CA GLY A 153 -17.87 10.42 2.79
C GLY A 153 -17.65 11.29 1.55
N ARG A 154 -18.01 12.58 1.59
CA ARG A 154 -17.71 13.54 0.53
C ARG A 154 -16.23 13.95 0.50
N HIS A 155 -15.84 14.75 -0.50
CA HIS A 155 -14.50 15.34 -0.57
C HIS A 155 -14.22 16.21 0.66
N PHE A 156 -13.03 16.03 1.24
CA PHE A 156 -12.64 16.60 2.54
C PHE A 156 -11.26 17.26 2.51
N GLU A 157 -10.62 17.33 1.35
CA GLU A 157 -9.26 17.87 1.19
C GLU A 157 -9.17 19.33 1.64
N HIS A 158 -10.26 20.09 1.54
CA HIS A 158 -10.39 21.46 2.05
C HIS A 158 -10.36 21.58 3.59
N LEU A 159 -10.38 20.44 4.32
CA LEU A 159 -10.33 20.36 5.78
C LEU A 159 -8.98 19.84 6.32
N LEU A 160 -8.04 19.50 5.43
CA LEU A 160 -6.78 18.84 5.77
C LEU A 160 -5.62 19.78 6.10
#